data_AF-A0A2E3A621-F1
#
_entry.id   AF-A0A2E3A621-F1
#
_cell.length_a   1.000
_cell.length_b   1.000
_cell.length_c   1.000
_cell.angle_alpha   90.00
_cell.angle_beta   90.00
_cell.angle_gamma   90.00
#
_symmetry.space_group_name_H-M   'P 1'
#
loop_
_entity.id
_entity.type
_entity.pdbx_description
1 polymer ?
#
loop_
_entity_poly.entity_id
_entity_poly.type
_entity_poly.pdbx_seq_one_letter_code
_entity_poly.pdbx_strand_id
1 'polypeptide(L)'
;MCESEPLISSRLRMMGWIPLVFIGLHFYTHWERGTLGHILWWCHMANLILSIGWMCASPGLIRIAVLWLIPGLPLWILDASQTGDWSVSSGLTHFGGLVMGLFLLRRVRAARWAWLHAFIPGFVLQQISRWATAAELNVNIAHGMREGWEEIFSSYWQYWLFTTLGILAALWGVNKVLQFTFPQQLDERKDHGIDSGPQNQTG
;
A
#
# COMPACT_ATOMS: atom_id res chain seq x y z
N MET A 1 7.71 -5.64 35.41
CA MET A 1 7.09 -5.49 34.08
C MET A 1 7.88 -4.44 33.33
N CYS A 2 8.65 -4.82 32.32
CA CYS A 2 9.31 -3.87 31.44
C CYS A 2 8.26 -3.44 30.41
N GLU A 3 7.71 -2.23 30.53
CA GLU A 3 6.82 -1.70 29.50
C GLU A 3 7.62 -1.58 28.20
N SER A 4 7.26 -2.38 27.20
CA SER A 4 7.84 -2.25 25.87
C SER A 4 7.41 -0.89 25.30
N GLU A 5 8.38 -0.01 25.06
CA GLU A 5 8.17 1.28 24.40
C GLU A 5 7.36 1.08 23.10
N PRO A 6 6.28 1.87 22.88
CA PRO A 6 5.46 1.73 21.70
C PRO A 6 6.27 2.03 20.44
N LEU A 7 6.13 1.18 19.41
CA LEU A 7 6.81 1.35 18.11
C LEU A 7 6.60 2.73 17.47
N ILE A 8 5.47 3.38 17.80
CA ILE A 8 5.09 4.72 17.33
C ILE A 8 4.53 5.51 18.53
N SER A 9 5.23 6.56 18.94
CA SER A 9 4.81 7.44 20.04
C SER A 9 3.58 8.28 19.69
N SER A 10 2.87 8.81 20.69
CA SER A 10 1.68 9.65 20.49
C SER A 10 1.95 10.89 19.62
N ARG A 11 3.10 11.56 19.82
CA ARG A 11 3.51 12.69 18.97
C ARG A 11 3.72 12.26 17.52
N LEU A 12 4.34 11.09 17.32
CA LEU A 12 4.56 10.55 15.99
C LEU A 12 3.24 10.16 15.32
N ARG A 13 2.24 9.63 16.06
CA ARG A 13 0.91 9.30 15.53
C ARG A 13 0.20 10.52 14.94
N MET A 14 0.38 11.71 15.52
CA MET A 14 -0.18 12.95 14.98
C MET A 14 0.39 13.31 13.60
N MET A 15 1.59 12.85 13.25
CA MET A 15 2.14 13.07 11.91
C MET A 15 1.36 12.30 10.82
N GLY A 16 0.49 11.36 11.19
CA GLY A 16 -0.44 10.71 10.27
C GLY A 16 -1.41 11.65 9.56
N TRP A 17 -1.58 12.88 10.07
CA TRP A 17 -2.33 13.94 9.37
C TRP A 17 -1.63 14.39 8.07
N ILE A 18 -0.31 14.21 7.94
CA ILE A 18 0.44 14.67 6.76
C ILE A 18 0.00 13.94 5.47
N PRO A 19 0.04 12.59 5.38
CA PRO A 19 -0.49 11.90 4.20
C PRO A 19 -1.99 12.13 3.99
N LEU A 20 -2.75 12.45 5.04
CA LEU A 20 -4.16 12.79 4.94
C LEU A 20 -4.36 14.16 4.27
N VAL A 21 -3.49 15.12 4.55
CA VAL A 21 -3.46 16.41 3.83
C VAL A 21 -3.07 16.20 2.36
N PHE A 22 -2.12 15.31 2.05
CA PHE A 22 -1.75 15.03 0.65
C PHE A 22 -2.95 14.54 -0.16
N ILE A 23 -3.67 13.53 0.35
CA ILE A 23 -4.87 13.03 -0.35
C ILE A 23 -6.03 14.03 -0.30
N GLY A 24 -6.17 14.83 0.76
CA GLY A 24 -7.19 15.88 0.86
C GLY A 24 -7.01 16.99 -0.16
N LEU A 25 -5.77 17.46 -0.37
CA LEU A 25 -5.44 18.43 -1.43
C LEU A 25 -5.72 17.83 -2.81
N HIS A 26 -5.35 16.57 -3.02
CA HIS A 26 -5.58 15.90 -4.30
C HIS A 26 -7.08 15.66 -4.58
N PHE A 27 -7.85 15.33 -3.54
CA PHE A 27 -9.32 15.26 -3.59
C PHE A 27 -9.92 16.58 -4.03
N TYR A 28 -9.49 17.70 -3.42
CA TYR A 28 -9.96 19.02 -3.80
C TYR A 28 -9.68 19.33 -5.29
N THR A 29 -8.46 19.04 -5.76
CA THR A 29 -8.09 19.21 -7.18
C THR A 29 -9.04 18.44 -8.11
N HIS A 30 -9.36 17.19 -7.79
CA HIS A 30 -10.27 16.38 -8.61
C HIS A 30 -11.75 16.76 -8.44
N TRP A 31 -12.13 17.31 -7.29
CA TRP A 31 -13.46 17.88 -7.06
C TRP A 31 -13.71 19.06 -8.01
N GLU A 32 -12.78 20.02 -8.05
CA GLU A 32 -12.90 21.19 -8.94
C GLU A 32 -12.91 20.80 -10.43
N ARG A 33 -12.19 19.73 -10.80
CA ARG A 33 -12.10 19.24 -12.18
C ARG A 33 -13.26 18.30 -12.56
N GLY A 34 -14.18 17.98 -11.65
CA GLY A 34 -15.27 17.02 -11.91
C GLY A 34 -14.80 15.58 -12.16
N THR A 35 -13.61 15.20 -11.68
CA THR A 35 -12.95 13.91 -11.97
C THR A 35 -12.70 13.09 -10.70
N LEU A 36 -13.63 13.13 -9.75
CA LEU A 36 -13.51 12.51 -8.42
C LEU A 36 -13.22 11.01 -8.44
N GLY A 37 -13.60 10.29 -9.51
CA GLY A 37 -13.29 8.87 -9.65
C GLY A 37 -11.79 8.56 -9.56
N HIS A 38 -10.92 9.49 -9.97
CA HIS A 38 -9.46 9.35 -9.87
C HIS A 38 -8.96 9.22 -8.42
N ILE A 39 -9.73 9.63 -7.43
CA ILE A 39 -9.33 9.45 -6.04
C ILE A 39 -9.28 7.97 -5.64
N LEU A 40 -9.98 7.09 -6.36
CA LEU A 40 -9.97 5.64 -6.08
C LEU A 40 -8.76 4.89 -6.64
N TRP A 41 -7.80 5.55 -7.31
CA TRP A 41 -6.55 4.90 -7.69
C TRP A 41 -5.83 4.29 -6.48
N TRP A 42 -5.26 3.09 -6.64
CA TRP A 42 -4.60 2.36 -5.55
C TRP A 42 -3.57 3.20 -4.79
N CYS A 43 -2.76 4.00 -5.51
CA CYS A 43 -1.74 4.89 -4.93
C CYS A 43 -2.35 6.02 -4.07
N HIS A 44 -3.48 6.58 -4.47
CA HIS A 44 -4.19 7.59 -3.69
C HIS A 44 -4.79 6.96 -2.44
N MET A 45 -5.51 5.83 -2.59
CA MET A 45 -6.06 5.10 -1.45
C MET A 45 -4.98 4.59 -0.48
N ALA A 46 -3.77 4.31 -0.97
CA ALA A 46 -2.63 3.98 -0.12
C ALA A 46 -2.25 5.12 0.84
N ASN A 47 -2.43 6.39 0.47
CA ASN A 47 -2.18 7.52 1.39
C ASN A 47 -3.23 7.58 2.50
N LEU A 48 -4.49 7.30 2.19
CA LEU A 48 -5.54 7.21 3.20
C LEU A 48 -5.25 6.04 4.17
N ILE A 49 -4.93 4.86 3.64
CA ILE A 49 -4.55 3.69 4.43
C ILE A 49 -3.30 3.99 5.29
N LEU A 50 -2.31 4.68 4.73
CA LEU A 50 -1.10 5.09 5.45
C LEU A 50 -1.44 6.02 6.61
N SER A 51 -2.30 7.01 6.39
CA SER A 51 -2.75 7.96 7.39
C SER A 51 -3.43 7.25 8.56
N ILE A 52 -4.40 6.37 8.25
CA ILE A 52 -5.12 5.57 9.25
C ILE A 52 -4.14 4.65 9.98
N GLY A 53 -3.27 3.95 9.26
CA GLY A 53 -2.24 3.07 9.82
C GLY A 53 -1.30 3.80 10.77
N TRP A 54 -0.90 5.01 10.41
CA TRP A 54 -0.03 5.85 11.23
C TRP A 54 -0.74 6.33 12.50
N MET A 55 -1.95 6.89 12.37
CA MET A 55 -2.74 7.40 13.50
C MET A 55 -3.17 6.29 14.47
N CYS A 56 -3.47 5.09 13.97
CA CYS A 56 -3.84 3.94 14.77
C CYS A 56 -2.63 3.11 15.23
N ALA A 57 -1.41 3.52 14.87
CA ALA A 57 -0.18 2.75 15.10
C ALA A 57 -0.30 1.28 14.65
N SER A 58 -0.92 1.03 13.49
CA SER A 58 -1.15 -0.29 12.91
C SER A 58 -0.05 -0.66 11.90
N PRO A 59 0.88 -1.58 12.25
CA PRO A 59 1.91 -2.06 11.32
C PRO A 59 1.34 -2.63 10.03
N GLY A 60 0.19 -3.32 10.11
CA GLY A 60 -0.45 -3.95 8.96
C GLY A 60 -0.83 -2.93 7.89
N LEU A 61 -1.55 -1.87 8.28
CA LEU A 61 -1.98 -0.82 7.36
C LEU A 61 -0.80 -0.05 6.76
N ILE A 62 0.23 0.24 7.56
CA ILE A 62 1.46 0.88 7.06
C ILE A 62 2.12 0.02 5.98
N ARG A 63 2.27 -1.29 6.21
CA ARG A 63 2.86 -2.23 5.24
C ARG A 63 2.03 -2.31 3.95
N ILE A 64 0.71 -2.37 4.07
CA ILE A 64 -0.22 -2.38 2.92
C ILE A 64 -0.02 -1.13 2.08
N ALA A 65 -0.02 0.05 2.71
CA ALA A 65 0.15 1.31 2.00
C ALA A 65 1.48 1.37 1.24
N VAL A 66 2.59 1.02 1.90
CA VAL A 66 3.93 1.05 1.26
C VAL A 66 4.00 0.10 0.07
N LEU A 67 3.40 -1.08 0.18
CA LEU A 67 3.38 -2.05 -0.92
C LEU A 67 2.65 -1.55 -2.16
N TRP A 68 1.66 -0.66 -2.02
CA TRP A 68 1.01 -0.01 -3.15
C TRP A 68 1.75 1.22 -3.66
N LEU A 69 2.41 1.98 -2.77
CA LEU A 69 3.15 3.19 -3.14
C LEU A 69 4.41 2.90 -3.96
N ILE A 70 5.13 1.80 -3.67
CA ILE A 70 6.36 1.44 -4.38
C ILE A 70 6.14 1.17 -5.88
N PRO A 71 5.28 0.22 -6.30
CA PRO A 71 4.96 0.03 -7.72
C PRO A 71 4.06 1.14 -8.27
N GLY A 72 3.30 1.84 -7.41
CA GLY A 72 2.50 2.99 -7.81
C GLY A 72 3.35 4.16 -8.33
N LEU A 73 4.52 4.42 -7.74
CA LEU A 73 5.39 5.52 -8.17
C LEU A 73 5.86 5.40 -9.64
N PRO A 74 6.47 4.29 -10.11
CA PRO A 74 6.86 4.18 -11.52
C PRO A 74 5.66 4.17 -12.47
N LEU A 75 4.53 3.57 -12.08
CA LEU A 75 3.31 3.60 -12.87
C LEU A 75 2.77 5.03 -13.01
N TRP A 76 2.82 5.82 -11.94
CA TRP A 76 2.47 7.23 -11.96
C TRP A 76 3.42 8.07 -12.82
N ILE A 77 4.73 7.85 -12.75
CA ILE A 77 5.68 8.56 -13.62
C ILE A 77 5.34 8.33 -15.09
N LEU A 78 5.05 7.07 -15.46
CA LEU A 78 4.63 6.72 -16.81
C LEU A 78 3.31 7.42 -17.17
N ASP A 79 2.30 7.36 -16.30
CA ASP A 79 1.02 8.00 -16.52
C ASP A 79 1.13 9.53 -16.65
N ALA A 80 1.78 10.20 -15.71
CA ALA A 80 2.01 11.64 -15.71
C ALA A 80 2.83 12.10 -16.94
N SER A 81 3.77 11.28 -17.42
CA SER A 81 4.49 11.59 -18.66
C SER A 81 3.61 11.53 -19.91
N GLN A 82 2.57 10.69 -19.90
CA GLN A 82 1.63 10.54 -21.02
C GLN A 82 0.49 11.56 -20.97
N THR A 83 -0.05 11.82 -19.78
CA THR A 83 -1.19 12.71 -19.56
C THR A 83 -0.78 14.17 -19.34
N GLY A 84 0.48 14.41 -18.96
CA GLY A 84 0.98 15.72 -18.56
C GLY A 84 0.58 16.16 -17.15
N ASP A 85 -0.11 15.33 -16.35
CA ASP A 85 -0.53 15.69 -14.99
C ASP A 85 0.59 15.56 -13.96
N TRP A 86 1.47 16.56 -13.95
CA TRP A 86 2.55 16.74 -12.98
C TRP A 86 2.15 17.66 -11.82
N SER A 87 0.86 17.75 -11.49
CA SER A 87 0.41 18.65 -10.44
C SER A 87 1.08 18.36 -9.08
N VAL A 88 1.33 19.40 -8.30
CA VAL A 88 1.99 19.28 -6.97
C VAL A 88 1.22 18.32 -6.07
N SER A 89 -0.12 18.36 -6.08
CA SER A 89 -0.95 17.44 -5.30
C SER A 89 -0.75 15.98 -5.69
N SER A 90 -0.59 15.70 -6.99
CA SER A 90 -0.30 14.37 -7.52
C SER A 90 1.11 13.91 -7.14
N GLY A 91 2.11 14.79 -7.25
CA GLY A 91 3.47 14.49 -6.79
C GLY A 91 3.55 14.16 -5.28
N LEU A 92 2.78 14.88 -4.45
CA LEU A 92 2.74 14.66 -3.00
C LEU A 92 2.15 13.31 -2.61
N THR A 93 1.06 12.86 -3.26
CA THR A 93 0.45 11.56 -2.97
C THR A 93 1.40 10.41 -3.35
N HIS A 94 2.20 10.54 -4.40
CA HIS A 94 3.12 9.49 -4.83
C HIS A 94 4.45 9.54 -4.07
N PHE A 95 5.19 10.63 -4.22
CA PHE A 95 6.54 10.75 -3.65
C PHE A 95 6.48 11.00 -2.14
N GLY A 96 5.66 11.96 -1.71
CA GLY A 96 5.51 12.29 -0.29
C GLY A 96 4.96 11.10 0.52
N GLY A 97 3.90 10.47 0.01
CA GLY A 97 3.33 9.25 0.58
C GLY A 97 4.37 8.13 0.73
N LEU A 98 5.16 7.87 -0.33
CA LEU A 98 6.19 6.82 -0.29
C LEU A 98 7.31 7.11 0.71
N VAL A 99 7.83 8.33 0.74
CA VAL A 99 8.90 8.73 1.68
C VAL A 99 8.44 8.52 3.12
N MET A 100 7.22 8.96 3.44
CA MET A 100 6.63 8.80 4.77
C MET A 100 6.36 7.33 5.10
N GLY A 101 5.84 6.57 4.14
CA GLY A 101 5.60 5.14 4.29
C GLY A 101 6.89 4.36 4.58
N LEU A 102 7.96 4.60 3.83
CA LEU A 102 9.26 3.95 4.05
C LEU A 102 9.88 4.35 5.39
N PHE A 103 9.72 5.61 5.81
CA PHE A 103 10.14 6.08 7.13
C PHE A 103 9.45 5.32 8.28
N LEU A 104 8.15 5.02 8.15
CA LEU A 104 7.44 4.21 9.13
C LEU A 104 7.75 2.73 9.01
N LEU A 105 7.91 2.21 7.78
CA LEU A 105 8.25 0.81 7.55
C LEU A 105 9.58 0.44 8.22
N ARG A 106 10.55 1.36 8.28
CA ARG A 106 11.78 1.17 9.05
C ARG A 106 11.55 0.84 10.53
N ARG A 107 10.47 1.36 11.12
CA ARG A 107 10.10 1.09 12.52
C ARG A 107 9.28 -0.18 12.66
N VAL A 108 8.25 -0.35 11.81
CA VAL A 108 7.31 -1.46 11.93
C VAL A 108 7.78 -2.76 11.26
N ARG A 109 8.83 -2.69 10.43
CA ARG A 109 9.43 -3.77 9.65
C ARG A 109 8.47 -4.39 8.63
N ALA A 110 9.02 -5.12 7.64
CA ALA A 110 8.21 -5.87 6.69
C ALA A 110 7.63 -7.14 7.33
N ALA A 111 6.59 -7.73 6.72
CA ALA A 111 6.03 -9.00 7.19
C ALA A 111 5.92 -10.01 6.06
N ARG A 112 6.05 -11.30 6.41
CA ARG A 112 6.05 -12.43 5.47
C ARG A 112 4.89 -12.36 4.47
N TRP A 113 3.68 -12.09 4.98
CA TRP A 113 2.42 -12.15 4.24
C TRP A 113 1.82 -10.77 3.93
N ALA A 114 2.56 -9.68 4.09
CA ALA A 114 2.03 -8.33 3.83
C ALA A 114 1.53 -8.16 2.38
N TRP A 115 2.14 -8.84 1.40
CA TRP A 115 1.71 -8.83 0.01
C TRP A 115 0.27 -9.33 -0.20
N LEU A 116 -0.17 -10.38 0.51
CA LEU A 116 -1.56 -10.85 0.44
C LEU A 116 -2.52 -9.84 1.09
N HIS A 117 -2.12 -9.29 2.24
CA HIS A 117 -2.90 -8.25 2.90
C HIS A 117 -2.99 -6.96 2.09
N ALA A 118 -2.07 -6.71 1.16
CA ALA A 118 -2.15 -5.61 0.22
C ALA A 118 -2.98 -5.96 -1.02
N PHE A 119 -2.82 -7.18 -1.54
CA PHE A 119 -3.53 -7.64 -2.73
C PHE A 119 -5.05 -7.69 -2.52
N ILE A 120 -5.53 -8.31 -1.44
CA ILE A 120 -6.97 -8.47 -1.19
C ILE A 120 -7.73 -7.14 -1.18
N PRO A 121 -7.37 -6.13 -0.36
CA PRO A 121 -8.08 -4.85 -0.37
C PRO A 121 -7.90 -4.09 -1.67
N GLY A 122 -6.76 -4.21 -2.35
CA GLY A 122 -6.59 -3.60 -3.68
C GLY A 122 -7.48 -4.25 -4.73
N PHE A 123 -7.63 -5.57 -4.72
CA PHE A 123 -8.56 -6.29 -5.57
C PHE A 123 -10.01 -5.85 -5.29
N VAL A 124 -10.40 -5.77 -4.02
CA VAL A 124 -11.73 -5.25 -3.64
C VAL A 124 -11.91 -3.81 -4.14
N LEU A 125 -10.90 -2.95 -4.00
CA LEU A 125 -10.95 -1.57 -4.48
C LEU A 125 -11.08 -1.49 -6.01
N GLN A 126 -10.46 -2.40 -6.76
CA GLN A 126 -10.68 -2.50 -8.21
C GLN A 126 -12.15 -2.79 -8.53
N GLN A 127 -12.76 -3.73 -7.81
CA GLN A 127 -14.18 -4.05 -7.99
C GLN A 127 -15.06 -2.87 -7.60
N ILE A 128 -14.75 -2.16 -6.50
CA ILE A 128 -15.45 -0.92 -6.14
C ILE A 128 -15.32 0.12 -7.27
N SER A 129 -14.13 0.26 -7.85
CA SER A 129 -13.88 1.20 -8.95
C SER A 129 -14.76 0.88 -10.16
N ARG A 130 -14.95 -0.41 -10.48
CA ARG A 130 -15.85 -0.84 -11.57
C ARG A 130 -17.30 -0.39 -11.35
N TRP A 131 -17.74 -0.29 -10.09
CA TRP A 131 -19.13 0.03 -9.76
C TRP A 131 -19.35 1.53 -9.50
N ALA A 132 -18.32 2.22 -9.02
CA ALA A 132 -18.41 3.58 -8.52
C ALA A 132 -17.80 4.64 -9.45
N THR A 133 -17.08 4.24 -10.51
CA THR A 133 -16.44 5.18 -11.45
C THR A 133 -16.98 5.01 -12.85
N ALA A 134 -16.95 6.11 -13.61
CA ALA A 134 -17.31 6.09 -15.02
C ALA A 134 -16.27 5.31 -15.84
N ALA A 135 -16.72 4.61 -16.89
CA ALA A 135 -15.92 3.65 -17.64
C ALA A 135 -14.70 4.28 -18.32
N GLU A 136 -14.86 5.53 -18.78
CA GLU A 136 -13.84 6.35 -19.42
C GLU A 136 -12.64 6.65 -18.52
N LEU A 137 -12.81 6.64 -17.19
CA LEU A 137 -11.72 6.88 -16.26
C LEU A 137 -10.83 5.64 -16.08
N ASN A 138 -11.40 4.46 -16.36
CA ASN A 138 -10.76 3.14 -16.24
C ASN A 138 -9.87 2.97 -14.99
N VAL A 139 -10.32 3.52 -13.85
CA VAL A 139 -9.55 3.56 -12.59
C VAL A 139 -9.24 2.14 -12.14
N ASN A 140 -7.98 1.88 -11.78
CA ASN A 140 -7.48 0.55 -11.43
C ASN A 140 -7.73 -0.52 -12.52
N ILE A 141 -7.82 -0.11 -13.79
CA ILE A 141 -8.08 -1.00 -14.93
C ILE A 141 -9.43 -1.73 -14.77
N ALA A 142 -10.41 -1.04 -14.18
CA ALA A 142 -11.67 -1.63 -13.79
C ALA A 142 -12.63 -1.92 -14.95
N HIS A 143 -12.48 -1.24 -16.09
CA HIS A 143 -13.49 -1.20 -17.16
C HIS A 143 -12.99 -1.67 -18.52
N GLY A 144 -11.72 -1.42 -18.86
CA GLY A 144 -11.20 -1.70 -20.20
C GLY A 144 -9.69 -1.96 -20.25
N MET A 145 -9.23 -2.34 -21.44
CA MET A 145 -7.79 -2.46 -21.71
C MET A 145 -7.18 -1.05 -21.81
N ARG A 146 -5.91 -0.92 -21.41
CA ARG A 146 -5.17 0.31 -21.68
C ARG A 146 -4.72 0.29 -23.14
N GLU A 147 -4.78 1.44 -23.79
CA GLU A 147 -4.31 1.62 -25.16
C GLU A 147 -2.89 1.06 -25.35
N GLY A 148 -2.69 0.34 -26.45
CA GLY A 148 -1.44 -0.34 -26.80
C GLY A 148 -1.37 -1.82 -26.39
N TRP A 149 -2.38 -2.33 -25.68
CA TRP A 149 -2.45 -3.74 -25.29
C TRP A 149 -3.36 -4.59 -26.18
N GLU A 150 -4.09 -3.96 -27.10
CA GLU A 150 -5.03 -4.58 -28.02
C GLU A 150 -4.35 -5.54 -29.02
N GLU A 151 -3.06 -5.32 -29.31
CA GLU A 151 -2.27 -6.22 -30.18
C GLU A 151 -1.85 -7.51 -29.48
N ILE A 152 -1.82 -7.51 -28.14
CA ILE A 152 -1.36 -8.64 -27.32
C ILE A 152 -2.55 -9.46 -26.81
N PHE A 153 -3.65 -8.80 -26.46
CA PHE A 153 -4.82 -9.44 -25.85
C PHE A 153 -6.07 -9.27 -26.70
N SER A 154 -6.77 -10.38 -26.97
CA SER A 154 -7.99 -10.38 -27.77
C SER A 154 -9.25 -10.06 -26.96
N SER A 155 -9.14 -10.00 -25.62
CA SER A 155 -10.28 -9.68 -24.75
C SER A 155 -9.82 -9.04 -23.45
N TYR A 156 -10.70 -8.20 -22.90
CA TYR A 156 -10.49 -7.56 -21.60
C TYR A 156 -10.25 -8.58 -20.47
N TRP A 157 -10.89 -9.76 -20.49
CA TRP A 157 -10.69 -10.78 -19.46
C TRP A 157 -9.27 -11.34 -19.43
N GLN A 158 -8.66 -11.55 -20.60
CA GLN A 158 -7.26 -11.98 -20.68
C GLN A 158 -6.33 -10.90 -20.12
N TYR A 159 -6.56 -9.65 -20.51
CA TYR A 159 -5.79 -8.51 -19.99
C TYR A 159 -5.97 -8.32 -18.48
N TRP A 160 -7.20 -8.42 -17.99
CA TRP A 160 -7.52 -8.29 -16.58
C TRP A 160 -6.89 -9.42 -15.75
N LEU A 161 -6.93 -10.67 -16.23
CA LEU A 161 -6.27 -11.78 -15.56
C LEU A 161 -4.74 -11.59 -15.56
N PHE A 162 -4.17 -11.23 -16.71
CA PHE A 162 -2.73 -10.96 -16.84
C PHE A 162 -2.27 -9.85 -15.90
N THR A 163 -2.95 -8.70 -15.89
CA THR A 163 -2.61 -7.56 -15.02
C THR A 163 -2.83 -7.89 -13.54
N THR A 164 -3.88 -8.63 -13.20
CA THR A 164 -4.12 -9.08 -11.81
C THR A 164 -3.00 -9.99 -11.31
N LEU A 165 -2.58 -10.96 -12.12
CA LEU A 165 -1.44 -11.83 -11.79
C LEU A 165 -0.12 -11.03 -11.75
N GLY A 166 0.06 -10.08 -12.65
CA GLY A 166 1.20 -9.16 -12.67
C GLY A 166 1.29 -8.32 -11.39
N ILE A 167 0.16 -7.78 -10.91
CA ILE A 167 0.07 -7.05 -9.65
C ILE A 167 0.41 -7.97 -8.46
N LEU A 168 -0.16 -9.18 -8.43
CA LEU A 168 0.13 -10.15 -7.38
C LEU A 168 1.64 -10.46 -7.29
N ALA A 169 2.26 -10.70 -8.45
CA ALA A 169 3.69 -10.95 -8.57
C ALA A 169 4.53 -9.71 -8.18
N ALA A 170 4.13 -8.51 -8.59
CA ALA A 170 4.81 -7.27 -8.22
C ALA A 170 4.76 -7.02 -6.71
N LEU A 171 3.59 -7.16 -6.08
CA LEU A 171 3.43 -7.02 -4.62
C LEU A 171 4.27 -8.07 -3.87
N TRP A 172 4.28 -9.31 -4.35
CA TRP A 172 5.14 -10.35 -3.79
C TRP A 172 6.62 -10.00 -3.91
N GLY A 173 7.09 -9.61 -5.09
CA GLY A 173 8.48 -9.24 -5.37
C GLY A 173 8.95 -8.05 -4.53
N VAL A 174 8.16 -6.98 -4.50
CA VAL A 174 8.41 -5.80 -3.65
C VAL A 174 8.48 -6.23 -2.18
N ASN A 175 7.53 -7.03 -1.70
CA ASN A 175 7.53 -7.49 -0.32
C ASN A 175 8.77 -8.34 0.02
N LYS A 176 9.31 -9.12 -0.93
CA LYS A 176 10.57 -9.86 -0.75
C LYS A 176 11.76 -8.91 -0.59
N VAL A 177 11.85 -7.87 -1.42
CA VAL A 177 12.87 -6.82 -1.26
C VAL A 177 12.73 -6.14 0.09
N LEU A 178 11.51 -5.76 0.50
CA LEU A 178 11.27 -5.13 1.79
C LEU A 178 11.60 -6.04 2.98
N GLN A 179 11.37 -7.34 2.88
CA GLN A 179 11.78 -8.31 3.91
C GLN A 179 13.29 -8.40 4.05
N PHE A 180 14.01 -8.29 2.93
CA PHE A 180 15.46 -8.25 2.94
C PHE A 180 16.00 -6.94 3.55
N THR A 181 15.42 -5.79 3.18
CA THR A 181 15.88 -4.47 3.65
C THR A 181 15.41 -4.13 5.07
N PHE A 182 14.21 -4.57 5.46
CA PHE A 182 13.57 -4.30 6.76
C PHE A 182 13.06 -5.59 7.39
N PRO A 183 13.95 -6.54 7.73
CA PRO A 183 13.55 -7.85 8.24
C PRO A 183 12.73 -7.70 9.52
N GLN A 184 11.69 -8.53 9.64
CA GLN A 184 10.99 -8.69 10.91
C GLN A 184 11.95 -9.38 11.87
N GLN A 185 12.14 -8.79 13.06
CA GLN A 185 12.76 -9.54 14.15
C GLN A 185 11.77 -10.64 14.53
N LEU A 186 12.16 -11.89 14.30
CA LEU A 186 11.40 -13.03 14.82
C LEU A 186 11.52 -12.97 16.34
N ASP A 187 10.39 -12.91 17.05
CA ASP A 187 10.40 -13.09 18.50
C ASP A 187 10.90 -14.51 18.78
N GLU A 188 12.19 -14.66 19.13
CA GLU A 188 12.81 -15.90 19.62
C GLU A 188 12.10 -16.48 20.86
N ARG A 189 11.16 -15.73 21.44
CA ARG A 189 10.38 -16.10 22.63
C ARG A 189 9.37 -17.24 22.44
N LYS A 190 9.03 -17.64 21.22
CA LYS A 190 8.10 -18.76 21.00
C LYS A 190 8.75 -20.14 20.88
N ASP A 191 10.08 -20.20 20.70
CA ASP A 191 10.79 -21.49 20.50
C ASP A 191 11.48 -22.02 21.77
N HIS A 192 11.54 -21.24 22.85
CA HIS A 192 12.09 -21.69 24.15
C HIS A 192 11.02 -22.06 25.21
N GLY A 193 9.77 -22.26 24.80
CA GLY A 193 8.67 -22.65 25.68
C GLY A 193 8.54 -24.15 25.97
N ILE A 194 9.49 -24.98 25.54
CA ILE A 194 9.48 -26.43 25.76
C ILE A 194 10.85 -26.90 26.28
N ASP A 195 11.34 -26.37 27.41
CA ASP A 195 12.21 -27.17 28.28
C ASP A 195 12.40 -26.54 29.66
N SER A 196 11.47 -26.80 30.57
CA SER A 196 11.78 -26.77 32.01
C SER A 196 10.78 -27.64 32.75
N GLY A 197 10.90 -28.96 32.55
CA GLY A 197 10.30 -29.93 33.46
C GLY A 197 10.91 -29.79 34.86
N PRO A 198 10.14 -30.05 35.93
CA PRO A 198 10.61 -29.88 37.30
C PRO A 198 11.72 -30.90 37.62
N GLN A 199 12.92 -30.40 37.94
CA GLN A 199 13.97 -31.24 38.53
C GLN A 199 13.57 -31.59 39.96
N ASN A 200 13.33 -32.89 40.17
CA ASN A 200 13.20 -33.53 41.47
C ASN A 200 14.41 -33.19 42.36
N GLN A 201 14.16 -32.55 43.51
CA GLN A 201 15.12 -32.52 44.62
C GLN A 201 14.59 -33.42 45.73
N THR A 202 15.11 -34.64 45.77
CA THR A 202 15.08 -35.51 46.95
C THR A 202 16.52 -35.75 47.37
N GLY A 203 16.90 -35.14 48.48
CA GLY A 203 18.15 -35.34 49.21
C GLY A 203 17.95 -34.84 50.63
#